data_AF-H3S9D7-F1
#
_entry.id   AF-H3S9D7-F1
#
_cell.length_a   1.000
_cell.length_b   1.000
_cell.length_c   1.000
_cell.angle_alpha   90.00
_cell.angle_beta   90.00
_cell.angle_gamma   90.00
#
_symmetry.space_group_name_H-M   'P 1'
#
loop_
_entity.id
_entity.type
_entity.pdbx_description
1 polymer ?
#
loop_
_entity_poly.entity_id
_entity_poly.type
_entity_poly.pdbx_seq_one_letter_code
_entity_poly.pdbx_strand_id
1 'polypeptide(L)'
;MEKIKAITTELGEIYGRDAIFLDDIQFNYQKNEVKLIGQINGLLCTESDDDEFIGYELLFKKVYYFNMVELDVSLQMFDNLYNESSNFGELFNTKILRDIKKARDLELKQYVIYTYDDVFVIACQEFELRLQK
;
A
#
# COMPACT_ATOMS: atom_id res chain seq x y z
N MET A 1 5.57 4.53 19.45
CA MET A 1 5.27 3.21 18.88
C MET A 1 4.68 3.43 17.51
N GLU A 2 5.13 2.66 16.53
CA GLU A 2 4.57 2.70 15.19
C GLU A 2 3.10 2.26 15.26
N LYS A 3 2.26 2.84 14.41
CA LYS A 3 0.83 2.50 14.34
C LYS A 3 0.44 2.31 12.90
N ILE A 4 -0.48 1.39 12.66
CA ILE A 4 -1.12 1.19 11.37
C ILE A 4 -2.61 1.48 11.49
N LYS A 5 -3.19 2.09 10.46
CA LYS A 5 -4.63 2.25 10.32
C LYS A 5 -5.05 1.75 8.93
N ALA A 6 -6.11 0.95 8.86
CA ALA A 6 -6.68 0.54 7.60
C ALA A 6 -7.11 1.76 6.76
N ILE A 7 -6.88 1.66 5.45
CA ILE A 7 -7.44 2.60 4.48
C ILE A 7 -8.78 2.06 4.01
N THR A 8 -9.83 2.84 4.22
CA THR A 8 -11.14 2.59 3.62
C THR A 8 -11.14 3.15 2.21
N THR A 9 -11.23 2.27 1.22
CA THR A 9 -11.34 2.61 -0.20
C THR A 9 -12.81 2.69 -0.61
N GLU A 10 -13.09 2.90 -1.91
CA GLU A 10 -14.45 2.77 -2.46
C GLU A 10 -14.99 1.34 -2.40
N LEU A 11 -14.13 0.34 -2.16
CA LEU A 11 -14.49 -1.06 -1.90
C LEU A 11 -14.53 -1.35 -0.39
N GLY A 12 -14.32 -0.35 0.47
CA GLY A 12 -14.13 -0.52 1.89
C GLY A 12 -12.70 -0.90 2.26
N GLU A 13 -12.54 -1.59 3.37
CA GLU A 13 -11.27 -2.16 3.84
C GLU A 13 -11.01 -3.51 3.15
N ILE A 14 -9.74 -3.86 2.94
CA ILE A 14 -9.34 -5.01 2.11
C ILE A 14 -8.62 -6.02 3.01
N TYR A 15 -9.05 -7.28 3.01
CA TYR A 15 -8.53 -8.28 3.94
C TYR A 15 -8.28 -9.65 3.31
N GLY A 16 -7.15 -10.27 3.62
CA GLY A 16 -6.83 -11.63 3.24
C GLY A 16 -5.65 -11.72 2.29
N ARG A 17 -5.01 -12.89 2.26
CA ARG A 17 -3.84 -13.15 1.41
C ARG A 17 -4.15 -12.95 -0.07
N ASP A 18 -5.34 -13.37 -0.49
CA ASP A 18 -5.77 -13.39 -1.88
C ASP A 18 -6.57 -12.13 -2.25
N ALA A 19 -6.35 -11.02 -1.54
CA ALA A 19 -7.16 -9.82 -1.68
C ALA A 19 -6.63 -8.83 -2.74
N ILE A 20 -5.30 -8.76 -2.93
CA ILE A 20 -4.65 -7.83 -3.86
C ILE A 20 -3.63 -8.58 -4.70
N PHE A 21 -3.84 -8.60 -6.02
CA PHE A 21 -2.92 -9.17 -7.01
C PHE A 21 -2.22 -8.02 -7.74
N LEU A 22 -0.92 -8.17 -8.01
CA LEU A 22 -0.13 -7.20 -8.74
C LEU A 22 0.24 -7.76 -10.11
N ASP A 23 -0.15 -7.05 -11.16
CA ASP A 23 0.16 -7.43 -12.55
C ASP A 23 1.36 -6.65 -13.10
N ASP A 24 1.51 -5.38 -12.72
CA ASP A 24 2.60 -4.51 -13.20
C ASP A 24 3.00 -3.45 -12.16
N ILE A 25 4.26 -3.04 -12.24
CA ILE A 25 4.81 -1.92 -11.48
C ILE A 25 5.58 -0.97 -12.39
N GLN A 26 5.23 0.31 -12.32
CA GLN A 26 5.85 1.35 -13.12
C GLN A 26 6.47 2.41 -12.22
N PHE A 27 7.76 2.66 -12.39
CA PHE A 27 8.46 3.74 -11.71
C PHE A 27 8.83 4.85 -12.69
N ASN A 28 8.17 6.01 -12.55
CA ASN A 28 8.51 7.20 -13.31
C ASN A 28 9.53 8.03 -12.52
N TYR A 29 10.81 7.80 -12.81
CA TYR A 29 11.91 8.49 -12.14
C TYR A 29 11.86 10.02 -12.30
N GLN A 30 11.45 10.53 -13.47
CA GLN A 30 11.43 11.97 -13.71
C GLN A 30 10.39 12.69 -12.84
N LYS A 31 9.28 12.03 -12.52
CA LYS A 31 8.18 12.59 -11.72
C LYS A 31 8.20 12.13 -10.26
N ASN A 32 9.10 11.22 -9.90
CA ASN A 32 9.07 10.48 -8.63
C ASN A 32 7.69 9.87 -8.37
N GLU A 33 7.18 9.12 -9.34
CA GLU A 33 5.89 8.43 -9.24
C GLU A 33 6.09 6.91 -9.25
N VAL A 34 5.36 6.22 -8.40
CA VAL A 34 5.23 4.76 -8.42
C VAL A 34 3.79 4.45 -8.75
N LYS A 35 3.55 3.61 -9.76
CA LYS A 35 2.24 3.08 -10.07
C LYS A 35 2.24 1.57 -9.86
N LEU A 36 1.29 1.09 -9.08
CA LEU A 36 0.98 -0.34 -8.93
C LEU A 36 -0.31 -0.62 -9.71
N ILE A 37 -0.29 -1.65 -10.55
CA ILE A 37 -1.42 -2.05 -11.39
C ILE A 37 -1.72 -3.51 -11.10
N GLY A 38 -3.00 -3.84 -10.95
CA GLY A 38 -3.39 -5.22 -10.75
C GLY A 38 -4.88 -5.39 -10.54
N GLN A 39 -5.26 -6.37 -9.74
CA GLN A 39 -6.66 -6.71 -9.45
C GLN A 39 -6.90 -6.87 -7.96
N ILE A 40 -8.07 -6.44 -7.50
CA ILE A 40 -8.56 -6.64 -6.13
C ILE A 40 -9.67 -7.68 -6.18
N ASN A 41 -9.62 -8.65 -5.27
CA ASN A 41 -10.70 -9.62 -5.10
C ASN A 41 -11.86 -8.98 -4.33
N GLY A 42 -12.97 -8.70 -5.02
CA GLY A 42 -14.13 -8.02 -4.44
C GLY A 42 -14.72 -8.76 -3.23
N LEU A 43 -14.66 -10.09 -3.17
CA LEU A 43 -15.14 -10.89 -2.03
C LEU A 43 -14.42 -10.59 -0.71
N LEU A 44 -13.23 -10.01 -0.80
CA LEU A 44 -12.34 -9.74 0.32
C LEU A 44 -12.34 -8.26 0.73
N CYS A 45 -13.33 -7.51 0.23
CA CYS A 45 -13.55 -6.11 0.48
C CYS A 45 -14.83 -5.91 1.30
N THR A 46 -14.78 -5.06 2.35
CA THR A 46 -15.91 -4.92 3.29
C THR A 46 -17.15 -4.24 2.72
N GLU A 47 -17.00 -3.47 1.63
CA GLU A 47 -18.10 -2.73 0.98
C GLU A 47 -18.26 -3.09 -0.51
N SER A 48 -17.66 -4.19 -0.98
CA SER A 48 -17.88 -4.65 -2.36
C SER A 48 -19.22 -5.39 -2.45
N ASP A 49 -20.04 -5.00 -3.41
CA ASP A 49 -21.26 -5.72 -3.81
C ASP A 49 -20.97 -6.80 -4.88
N ASP A 50 -19.72 -6.91 -5.31
CA ASP A 50 -19.27 -7.72 -6.44
C ASP A 50 -18.26 -8.79 -5.97
N ASP A 51 -18.43 -10.01 -6.47
CA ASP A 51 -17.53 -11.14 -6.23
C ASP A 51 -16.45 -11.29 -7.31
N GLU A 52 -16.46 -10.43 -8.32
CA GLU A 52 -15.46 -10.39 -9.38
C GLU A 52 -14.13 -9.74 -8.96
N PHE A 53 -13.12 -9.96 -9.81
CA PHE A 53 -11.82 -9.30 -9.72
C PHE A 53 -11.88 -7.91 -10.34
N ILE A 54 -11.71 -6.87 -9.52
CA ILE A 54 -11.81 -5.47 -9.92
C ILE A 54 -10.42 -4.95 -10.24
N GLY A 55 -10.20 -4.46 -11.46
CA GLY A 55 -8.92 -3.88 -11.85
C GLY A 55 -8.61 -2.61 -11.05
N TYR A 56 -7.35 -2.36 -10.71
CA TYR A 56 -6.93 -1.14 -10.02
C TYR A 56 -5.65 -0.52 -10.59
N GLU A 57 -5.55 0.81 -10.45
CA GLU A 57 -4.29 1.54 -10.50
C GLU A 57 -4.11 2.34 -9.19
N LEU A 58 -3.02 2.09 -8.48
CA LEU A 58 -2.57 2.89 -7.34
C LEU A 58 -1.39 3.74 -7.75
N LEU A 59 -1.59 5.05 -7.86
CA LEU A 59 -0.55 6.01 -8.25
C LEU A 59 -0.09 6.82 -7.04
N PHE A 60 1.16 6.63 -6.62
CA PHE A 60 1.83 7.42 -5.59
C PHE A 60 2.67 8.50 -6.25
N LYS A 61 2.52 9.76 -5.81
CA LYS A 61 3.21 10.92 -6.38
C LYS A 61 4.16 11.56 -5.39
N LYS A 62 5.27 12.09 -5.93
CA LYS A 62 6.35 12.73 -5.14
C LYS A 62 6.85 11.76 -4.06
N VAL A 63 7.22 10.57 -4.51
CA VAL A 63 7.70 9.46 -3.67
C VAL A 63 9.11 9.76 -3.16
N TYR A 64 9.31 9.58 -1.86
CA TYR A 64 10.61 9.76 -1.18
C TYR A 64 11.18 8.45 -0.63
N TYR A 65 10.32 7.46 -0.41
CA TYR A 65 10.71 6.12 0.00
C TYR A 65 9.84 5.13 -0.75
N PHE A 66 10.48 4.12 -1.35
CA PHE A 66 9.83 3.03 -2.04
C PHE A 66 10.62 1.76 -1.76
N ASN A 67 9.96 0.78 -1.15
CA ASN A 67 10.53 -0.51 -0.84
C ASN A 67 9.54 -1.62 -1.19
N MET A 68 10.06 -2.72 -1.73
CA MET A 68 9.34 -3.92 -2.11
C MET A 68 10.06 -5.11 -1.50
N VAL A 69 9.32 -5.99 -0.84
CA VAL A 69 9.85 -7.21 -0.22
C VAL A 69 8.86 -8.34 -0.51
N GLU A 70 9.35 -9.51 -0.89
CA GLU A 70 8.50 -10.70 -1.02
C GLU A 70 7.74 -10.97 0.30
N LEU A 71 6.48 -11.40 0.20
CA LEU A 71 5.54 -11.51 1.31
C LEU A 71 6.08 -12.39 2.44
N ASP A 72 6.47 -13.63 2.16
CA ASP A 72 6.92 -14.57 3.19
C ASP A 72 8.21 -14.10 3.88
N VAL A 73 9.12 -13.45 3.14
CA VAL A 73 10.31 -12.77 3.71
C VAL A 73 9.90 -11.62 4.62
N SER A 74 8.92 -10.80 4.20
CA SER A 74 8.44 -9.67 5.01
C SER A 74 7.90 -10.12 6.37
N LEU A 75 7.22 -11.27 6.44
CA LEU A 75 6.67 -11.85 7.66
C LEU A 75 7.74 -12.24 8.67
N GLN A 76 8.96 -12.55 8.21
CA GLN A 76 10.10 -12.82 9.08
C GLN A 76 10.84 -11.55 9.50
N MET A 77 10.72 -10.47 8.72
CA MET A 77 11.44 -9.21 8.94
C MET A 77 10.70 -8.21 9.83
N PHE A 78 9.37 -8.22 9.83
CA PHE A 78 8.56 -7.25 10.55
C PHE A 78 7.79 -7.90 11.72
N ASP A 79 8.00 -7.38 12.94
CA ASP A 79 7.29 -7.85 14.14
C ASP A 79 5.78 -7.52 14.06
N ASN A 80 4.97 -8.55 13.76
CA ASN A 80 3.55 -8.76 14.11
C ASN A 80 2.49 -7.63 13.94
N LEU A 81 2.81 -6.47 13.37
CA LEU A 81 1.78 -5.48 12.97
C LEU A 81 0.88 -6.00 11.84
N TYR A 82 1.27 -7.11 11.20
CA TYR A 82 0.64 -7.80 10.07
C TYR A 82 -0.71 -8.46 10.40
N ASN A 83 -0.82 -9.17 11.53
CA ASN A 83 -1.88 -10.16 11.72
C ASN A 83 -3.29 -9.59 11.99
N GLU A 84 -3.44 -8.27 12.18
CA GLU A 84 -4.73 -7.62 12.44
C GLU A 84 -5.03 -6.44 11.50
N SER A 85 -4.15 -6.14 10.54
CA SER A 85 -4.27 -4.95 9.68
C SER A 85 -4.79 -5.29 8.28
N SER A 86 -5.64 -4.41 7.73
CA SER A 86 -6.02 -4.41 6.31
C SER A 86 -4.80 -4.55 5.39
N ASN A 87 -4.98 -5.24 4.27
CA ASN A 87 -3.99 -5.36 3.19
C ASN A 87 -3.58 -4.00 2.60
N PHE A 88 -4.34 -2.94 2.87
CA PHE A 88 -3.94 -1.57 2.57
C PHE A 88 -4.08 -0.68 3.81
N GLY A 89 -2.95 -0.14 4.27
CA GLY A 89 -2.89 0.65 5.51
C GLY A 89 -1.97 1.88 5.43
N GLU A 90 -2.28 2.87 6.27
CA GLU A 90 -1.44 4.04 6.53
C GLU A 90 -0.60 3.81 7.80
N LEU A 91 0.71 4.04 7.70
CA LEU A 91 1.67 3.90 8.77
C LEU A 91 1.97 5.26 9.41
N PHE A 92 1.92 5.32 10.74
CA PHE A 92 2.16 6.52 11.53
C PHE A 92 3.35 6.34 12.46
N ASN A 93 4.02 7.46 12.77
CA ASN A 93 5.13 7.53 13.72
C ASN A 93 6.27 6.55 13.37
N THR A 94 6.54 6.33 12.08
CA THR A 94 7.62 5.44 11.64
C THR A 94 8.97 6.12 11.73
N LYS A 95 10.04 5.33 11.76
CA LYS A 95 11.40 5.88 11.62
C LYS A 95 11.60 6.59 10.28
N ILE A 96 11.06 6.04 9.20
CA ILE A 96 11.18 6.60 7.83
C ILE A 96 10.62 8.02 7.78
N LEU A 97 9.40 8.25 8.29
CA LEU A 97 8.79 9.58 8.31
C LEU A 97 9.61 10.58 9.15
N ARG A 98 10.09 10.17 10.33
CA ARG A 98 10.94 11.01 11.20
C ARG A 98 12.25 11.40 10.51
N ASP A 99 12.91 10.45 9.87
CA ASP A 99 14.20 10.68 9.20
C ASP A 99 14.05 11.60 8.00
N ILE A 100 12.99 11.40 7.19
CA ILE A 100 12.69 12.29 6.05
C ILE A 100 12.37 13.70 6.54
N LYS A 101 11.54 13.85 7.57
CA LYS A 101 11.24 15.16 8.17
C LYS A 101 12.51 15.85 8.64
N LYS A 102 13.40 15.14 9.32
CA LYS A 102 14.68 15.70 9.80
C LYS A 102 15.62 16.09 8.65
N ALA A 103 15.66 15.31 7.58
CA ALA A 103 16.60 15.52 6.48
C ALA A 103 16.13 16.55 5.44
N ARG A 104 14.81 16.69 5.25
CA ARG A 104 14.21 17.48 4.16
C ARG A 104 13.14 18.48 4.60
N ASP A 105 12.77 18.49 5.89
CA ASP A 105 11.66 19.28 6.45
C ASP A 105 10.29 19.01 5.81
N LEU A 106 10.11 17.82 5.24
CA LEU A 106 8.86 17.43 4.58
C LEU A 106 7.95 16.62 5.49
N GLU A 107 6.67 16.96 5.48
CA GLU A 107 5.59 16.12 6.01
C GLU A 107 5.11 15.20 4.89
N LEU A 108 5.20 13.88 5.10
CA LEU A 108 4.77 12.86 4.16
C LEU A 108 3.77 11.91 4.82
N LYS A 109 3.05 11.16 3.99
CA LYS A 109 2.30 9.98 4.43
C LYS A 109 3.07 8.72 4.06
N GLN A 110 2.89 7.66 4.84
CA GLN A 110 3.50 6.37 4.56
C GLN A 110 2.43 5.30 4.49
N TYR A 111 2.55 4.43 3.50
CA TYR A 111 1.60 3.37 3.20
C TYR A 111 2.29 2.02 3.24
N VAL A 112 1.53 1.01 3.63
CA VAL A 112 1.88 -0.40 3.43
C VAL A 112 0.78 -1.08 2.64
N ILE A 113 1.17 -1.88 1.65
CA ILE A 113 0.27 -2.63 0.78
C ILE A 113 0.77 -4.06 0.75
N TYR A 114 -0.07 -4.99 1.16
CA TYR A 114 0.19 -6.42 1.12
C TYR A 114 -0.53 -7.00 -0.09
N THR A 115 0.24 -7.38 -1.10
CA THR A 115 -0.24 -8.13 -2.25
C THR A 115 -0.05 -9.63 -2.01
N TYR A 116 -0.48 -10.45 -2.97
CA TYR A 116 -0.36 -11.90 -2.90
C TYR A 116 1.09 -12.38 -2.76
N ASP A 117 2.03 -11.76 -3.49
CA ASP A 117 3.44 -12.14 -3.55
C ASP A 117 4.37 -11.15 -2.84
N ASP A 118 3.98 -9.87 -2.69
CA ASP A 118 4.89 -8.80 -2.27
C ASP A 118 4.26 -7.81 -1.28
N VAL A 119 5.11 -7.15 -0.52
CA VAL A 119 4.76 -6.06 0.39
C VAL A 119 5.45 -4.79 -0.03
N PHE A 120 4.65 -3.76 -0.27
CA PHE A 120 5.12 -2.43 -0.61
C PHE A 120 5.07 -1.51 0.58
N VAL A 121 6.15 -0.78 0.84
CA VAL A 121 6.19 0.31 1.80
C VAL A 121 6.59 1.59 1.09
N ILE A 122 5.70 2.57 1.08
CA ILE A 122 5.83 3.77 0.25
C ILE A 122 5.62 5.02 1.10
N ALA A 123 6.57 5.96 1.09
CA ALA A 123 6.36 7.30 1.65
C ALA A 123 6.28 8.34 0.52
N CYS A 124 5.17 9.09 0.48
CA CYS A 124 4.88 10.04 -0.58
C CYS A 124 4.03 11.22 -0.05
N GLN A 125 3.81 12.24 -0.89
CA GLN A 125 2.93 13.35 -0.52
C GLN A 125 1.45 13.05 -0.83
N GLU A 126 1.20 12.32 -1.92
CA GLU A 126 -0.13 12.12 -2.49
C GLU A 126 -0.22 10.70 -3.06
N PHE A 127 -1.42 10.10 -2.99
CA PHE A 127 -1.74 8.90 -3.75
C PHE A 127 -3.15 9.01 -4.35
N GLU A 128 -3.37 8.30 -5.46
CA GLU A 128 -4.66 8.14 -6.12
C GLU A 128 -4.94 6.64 -6.31
N LEU A 129 -6.16 6.21 -6.02
CA LEU A 129 -6.69 4.90 -6.39
C LEU A 129 -7.70 5.09 -7.52
N ARG A 130 -7.57 4.29 -8.58
CA ARG A 130 -8.56 4.22 -9.67
C ARG A 130 -8.99 2.78 -9.85
N LEU A 131 -10.29 2.54 -9.80
CA LEU A 131 -10.88 1.24 -10.05
C LEU A 131 -11.35 1.14 -11.49
N GLN A 132 -11.14 -0.02 -12.10
CA GLN A 132 -11.59 -0.38 -13.44
C GLN A 132 -12.67 -1.44 -13.29
N LYS A 133 -13.93 -1.00 -13.38
CA LYS A 133 -15.12 -1.86 -13.43
C LYS A 133 -15.47 -2.18 -14.88
#